data_AF-A0A0G4MZL1-F1
#
_entry.id   AF-A0A0G4MZL1-F1
#
_cell.length_a   1.000
_cell.length_b   1.000
_cell.length_c   1.000
_cell.angle_alpha   90.00
_cell.angle_beta   90.00
_cell.angle_gamma   90.00
#
_symmetry.space_group_name_H-M   'P 1'
#
loop_
_entity.id
_entity.type
_entity.pdbx_description
1 polymer ?
#
loop_
_entity_poly.entity_id
_entity_poly.type
_entity_poly.pdbx_seq_one_letter_code
_entity_poly.pdbx_strand_id
1 'polypeptide(L)' 'MSDPRDSSSYSILPRIRYNTVGGVNGPLVILENVKYPKYNEIVNITLPDGTQRSGQVLEARGDRAVVQVFEGTTGIDVKK' A
#
# COMPACT_ATOMS: atom_id res chain seq x y z
N MET A 1 -29.25 -31.39 16.73
CA MET A 1 -28.09 -31.20 17.63
C MET A 1 -26.87 -31.04 16.73
N SER A 2 -26.57 -29.80 16.34
CA SER A 2 -25.51 -29.46 15.38
C SER A 2 -24.18 -29.24 16.11
N ASP A 3 -23.09 -29.79 15.57
CA ASP A 3 -21.73 -29.78 16.11
C ASP A 3 -21.20 -28.33 16.27
N PRO A 4 -20.67 -27.92 17.43
CA PRO A 4 -20.21 -26.55 17.71
C PRO A 4 -18.82 -26.19 17.13
N ARG A 5 -18.24 -27.01 16.25
CA ARG A 5 -16.92 -26.76 15.63
C ARG A 5 -17.04 -26.22 14.21
N ASP A 6 -17.67 -25.05 14.04
CA ASP A 6 -17.52 -24.29 12.80
C ASP A 6 -16.29 -23.38 12.92
N SER A 7 -15.15 -23.90 12.46
CA SER A 7 -13.89 -23.14 12.36
C SER A 7 -13.69 -22.51 10.98
N SER A 8 -14.76 -22.08 10.28
CA SER A 8 -14.68 -21.71 8.86
C SER A 8 -14.86 -20.21 8.53
N SER A 9 -14.22 -19.30 9.25
CA SER A 9 -14.03 -17.94 8.71
C SER A 9 -12.75 -17.26 9.17
N TYR A 10 -11.61 -17.82 8.77
CA TYR A 10 -10.37 -17.04 8.64
C TYR A 10 -10.09 -16.87 7.14
N SER A 11 -10.58 -15.79 6.55
CA SER A 11 -10.18 -15.39 5.20
C SER A 11 -8.77 -14.78 5.27
N ILE A 12 -7.76 -15.60 4.97
CA ILE A 12 -6.38 -15.10 4.83
C ILE A 12 -6.30 -14.34 3.51
N LEU A 13 -6.53 -13.03 3.56
CA LEU A 13 -6.26 -12.15 2.42
C LEU A 13 -4.75 -11.89 2.34
N PRO A 14 -4.06 -12.34 1.27
CA PRO A 14 -2.63 -12.09 1.13
C PRO A 14 -2.37 -10.59 0.98
N ARG A 15 -1.35 -10.08 1.69
CA ARG A 15 -0.87 -8.71 1.51
C ARG A 15 -0.13 -8.63 0.18
N ILE A 16 -0.69 -7.89 -0.78
CA ILE A 16 -0.06 -7.68 -2.08
C ILE A 16 1.04 -6.64 -1.90
N ARG A 17 2.23 -6.94 -2.44
CA ARG A 17 3.37 -6.01 -2.47
C ARG A 17 3.56 -5.52 -3.90
N TYR A 18 3.73 -4.22 -4.05
CA TYR A 18 3.97 -3.56 -5.32
C TYR A 18 5.33 -2.88 -5.27
N ASN A 19 6.10 -2.98 -6.35
CA ASN A 19 7.34 -2.25 -6.54
C ASN A 19 7.24 -1.35 -7.79
N THR A 20 6.09 -0.71 -7.93
CA THR A 20 5.67 0.05 -9.11
C THR A 20 5.53 1.53 -8.77
N VAL A 21 6.56 2.06 -8.10
CA VAL A 21 6.64 3.50 -7.79
C VAL A 21 6.94 4.24 -9.09
N GLY A 22 5.97 5.03 -9.56
CA GLY A 22 6.10 5.83 -10.79
C GLY A 22 6.75 7.19 -10.54
N GLY A 23 6.72 7.69 -9.30
CA GLY A 23 7.35 8.97 -8.95
C GLY A 23 7.10 9.40 -7.51
N VAL A 24 7.88 10.39 -7.08
CA VAL A 24 7.78 11.01 -5.75
C VAL A 24 7.78 12.53 -5.93
N ASN A 25 6.78 13.20 -5.37
CA ASN A 25 6.61 14.64 -5.42
C ASN A 25 6.37 15.19 -4.01
N GLY A 26 7.42 15.71 -3.37
CA GLY A 26 7.32 16.17 -1.99
C GLY A 26 6.82 15.04 -1.07
N PRO A 27 5.74 15.23 -0.29
CA PRO A 27 5.20 14.19 0.60
C PRO A 27 4.36 13.11 -0.13
N LEU A 28 4.18 13.23 -1.45
CA LEU A 28 3.31 12.36 -2.25
C LEU A 28 4.13 11.33 -3.03
N VAL A 29 3.68 10.09 -3.00
CA VAL A 29 4.22 8.95 -3.75
C VAL A 29 3.17 8.48 -4.74
N ILE A 30 3.56 8.34 -6.00
CA ILE A 30 2.71 7.89 -7.08
C ILE A 30 3.03 6.43 -7.36
N LEU A 31 2.01 5.59 -7.28
CA LEU A 31 2.07 4.17 -7.59
C LEU A 31 1.27 3.90 -8.87
N GLU A 32 1.80 3.05 -9.72
CA GLU A 32 1.18 2.58 -10.96
C GLU A 32 0.91 1.07 -10.88
N ASN A 33 0.05 0.52 -11.73
CA ASN A 33 -0.26 -0.91 -11.77
C ASN A 33 -0.73 -1.51 -10.42
N VAL A 34 -1.38 -0.71 -9.58
CA VAL A 34 -1.94 -1.16 -8.29
C VAL A 34 -3.29 -1.82 -8.54
N LYS A 35 -3.51 -3.02 -8.00
CA LYS A 35 -4.81 -3.70 -8.14
C LYS A 35 -5.77 -3.22 -7.07
N TYR A 36 -6.88 -2.62 -7.51
CA TYR A 36 -8.00 -2.18 -6.68
C TYR A 36 -7.60 -1.23 -5.52
N PRO A 37 -6.87 -0.14 -5.79
CA PRO A 37 -6.56 0.84 -4.74
C PRO A 37 -7.84 1.45 -4.18
N LYS A 38 -7.93 1.60 -2.86
CA LYS A 38 -9.05 2.29 -2.20
C LYS A 38 -8.64 3.64 -1.65
N TYR A 39 -9.52 4.62 -1.81
CA TYR A 39 -9.38 5.90 -1.14
C TYR A 39 -9.38 5.71 0.39
N ASN A 40 -8.55 6.49 1.10
CA ASN A 40 -8.33 6.39 2.55
C ASN A 40 -7.79 5.03 3.05
N GLU A 41 -7.22 4.23 2.17
CA GLU A 41 -6.50 3.02 2.58
C GLU A 41 -5.15 3.37 3.20
N ILE A 42 -4.80 2.70 4.30
CA ILE A 42 -3.48 2.81 4.92
C ILE A 42 -2.54 1.80 4.27
N VAL A 43 -1.40 2.29 3.80
CA VAL A 43 -0.36 1.49 3.16
C VAL A 43 0.94 1.56 3.96
N ASN A 44 1.71 0.49 3.87
CA ASN A 44 3.06 0.43 4.44
C ASN A 44 4.07 0.42 3.30
N ILE A 45 5.05 1.32 3.38
CA ILE A 45 6.12 1.48 2.40
C ILE A 45 7.39 0.97 3.06
N THR A 46 8.02 -0.04 2.45
CA THR A 46 9.32 -0.54 2.90
C THR A 46 10.42 0.11 2.07
N LEU A 47 11.33 0.78 2.74
CA LEU A 47 12.50 1.42 2.15
C LEU A 47 13.63 0.40 1.91
N PRO A 48 14.59 0.70 1.02
CA PRO A 48 15.72 -0.18 0.75
C PRO A 48 16.61 -0.45 1.97
N ASP A 49 16.64 0.47 2.93
CA ASP A 49 17.34 0.34 4.22
C ASP A 49 16.61 -0.58 5.21
N GLY A 50 15.42 -1.08 4.86
CA GLY A 50 14.57 -1.93 5.69
C GLY A 50 13.61 -1.16 6.61
N THR A 51 13.68 0.18 6.65
CA THR A 51 12.72 0.98 7.42
C THR A 51 11.33 0.94 6.80
N GLN A 52 10.30 1.02 7.64
CA GLN A 52 8.91 1.07 7.20
C GLN A 52 8.33 2.45 7.46
N ARG A 53 7.56 2.94 6.49
CA ARG A 53 6.82 4.20 6.58
C ARG A 53 5.36 3.95 6.33
N SER A 54 4.52 4.74 6.97
CA SER A 54 3.08 4.66 6.83
C SER A 54 2.59 5.74 5.88
N GLY A 55 1.63 5.40 5.04
CA GLY A 55 1.00 6.35 4.17
C GLY A 55 -0.48 6.11 4.01
N GLN A 56 -1.16 7.10 3.45
CA GLN A 56 -2.59 7.06 3.17
C GLN A 56 -2.84 7.33 1.68
N VAL A 57 -3.70 6.52 1.08
CA VAL A 57 -4.15 6.74 -0.30
C VAL A 57 -5.08 7.95 -0.35
N LEU A 58 -4.64 9.02 -1.03
CA LEU A 58 -5.43 10.22 -1.29
C LEU A 58 -6.19 10.15 -2.61
N GLU A 59 -5.71 9.37 -3.57
CA GLU A 59 -6.36 9.22 -4.87
C GLU A 59 -6.18 7.80 -5.38
N ALA A 60 -7.25 7.24 -5.92
CA ALA A 60 -7.28 5.92 -6.55
C ALA A 60 -8.07 6.05 -7.86
N ARG A 61 -7.38 5.98 -9.00
CA ARG A 61 -8.00 6.01 -10.33
C ARG A 61 -7.48 4.87 -11.17
N GLY A 62 -8.36 3.91 -11.47
CA GLY A 62 -7.99 2.71 -12.23
C GLY A 62 -6.90 1.93 -11.51
N ASP A 63 -5.73 1.90 -12.12
CA ASP A 63 -4.52 1.23 -11.63
C ASP A 63 -3.49 2.21 -10.98
N ARG A 64 -3.81 3.50 -10.96
CA ARG A 64 -2.97 4.54 -10.35
C ARG A 64 -3.45 4.87 -8.94
N ALA A 65 -2.50 4.94 -8.01
CA ALA A 65 -2.75 5.39 -6.64
C ALA A 65 -1.78 6.51 -6.25
N VAL A 66 -2.28 7.52 -5.56
CA VAL A 66 -1.47 8.57 -4.94
C VAL A 66 -1.52 8.39 -3.43
N VAL A 67 -0.35 8.23 -2.83
CA VAL A 67 -0.17 7.98 -1.41
C VAL A 67 0.56 9.16 -0.77
N GLN A 68 0.03 9.70 0.31
CA GLN A 68 0.76 10.64 1.16
C GLN A 68 1.51 9.88 2.24
N VAL A 69 2.80 10.16 2.40
CA VAL A 69 3.65 9.53 3.43
C VAL A 69 3.74 10.45 4.64
N PHE A 70 3.43 9.91 5.83
CA PHE A 70 3.39 10.72 7.05
C PHE A 70 4.78 11.12 7.53
N GLU A 71 5.75 10.21 7.45
CA GLU A 71 7.14 10.43 7.86
C GLU A 71 7.97 11.13 6.77
N GLY A 72 7.33 11.53 5.66
CA GLY A 72 7.98 12.09 4.48
C GLY A 72 8.55 11.03 3.54
N THR A 73 9.07 11.47 2.41
CA THR A 73 9.47 10.59 1.29
C THR A 73 10.99 10.50 1.10
N THR A 74 11.77 11.10 2.00
CA THR A 74 13.23 11.08 1.96
C THR A 74 13.76 9.64 1.94
N GLY A 75 14.47 9.25 0.88
CA GLY A 75 15.03 7.91 0.74
C GLY A 75 14.15 6.91 -0.03
N ILE A 76 12.95 7.30 -0.46
CA ILE A 76 12.18 6.51 -1.44
C ILE A 76 12.89 6.64 -2.78
N ASP A 77 13.67 5.62 -3.14
CA ASP A 77 14.41 5.57 -4.41
C ASP A 77 13.43 5.28 -5.55
N VAL A 78 13.40 6.18 -6.53
CA VAL A 78 12.72 5.96 -7.81
C VAL A 78 13.82 5.85 -8.83
N LYS A 79 14.26 4.62 -9.12
CA LYS A 79 15.17 4.39 -10.24
C LYS A 79 14.47 4.82 -11.51
N LYS A 80 15.02 5.85 -12.14
CA LYS A 80 14.58 6.40 -13.41
C LYS A 80 14.82 5.42 -14.55
#